data_AF-A0A6A1W5R4-F1
#
_entry.id   AF-A0A6A1W5R4-F1
#
_cell.length_a   1.000
_cell.length_b   1.000
_cell.length_c   1.000
_cell.angle_alpha   90.00
_cell.angle_beta   90.00
_cell.angle_gamma   90.00
#
_symmetry.space_group_name_H-M   'P 1'
#
loop_
_entity.id
_entity.type
_entity.pdbx_description
1 polymer ?
#
loop_
_entity_poly.entity_id
_entity_poly.type
_entity_poly.pdbx_seq_one_letter_code
_entity_poly.pdbx_strand_id
1 'polypeptide(L)'
;MDDGVGTVEYSKKFGCEVGLNDKIVLGEDHYLTSISGTFGKRWNLFGPVVVTSLCFYTTRTKYGPYGCKTGTPFSLPMEDGGIVGLHGRADDEGLQSIGVYVVPTGFLSTSRSECRMQHKVDKSMIMVVPREPGPWGGLGGKQWDDGVFPEIHELHLEYGDSAIHSLQIMYETKEGKRDWSHRHGGPGGTELIRSSGLYVEAIGVHMEYL
;
A
#
# COMPACT_ATOMS: atom_id res chain seq x y z
N MET A 1 14.52 -23.13 28.26
CA MET A 1 13.30 -22.30 28.28
C MET A 1 13.62 -21.17 27.34
N ASP A 2 12.99 -21.20 26.17
CA ASP A 2 13.30 -20.36 25.01
C ASP A 2 12.15 -19.38 24.86
N ASP A 3 12.40 -18.14 25.25
CA ASP A 3 11.52 -16.99 25.16
C ASP A 3 11.61 -16.44 23.73
N GLY A 4 10.91 -17.12 22.83
CA GLY A 4 10.72 -16.76 21.43
C GLY A 4 10.04 -15.41 21.26
N VAL A 5 10.83 -14.35 21.34
CA VAL A 5 10.47 -13.01 20.85
C VAL A 5 10.77 -12.99 19.36
N GLY A 6 9.72 -13.04 18.55
CA GLY A 6 9.80 -12.83 17.11
C GLY A 6 10.55 -11.53 16.81
N THR A 7 11.65 -11.64 16.08
CA THR A 7 12.41 -10.52 15.58
C THR A 7 11.54 -9.71 14.64
N VAL A 8 11.13 -8.52 15.10
CA VAL A 8 10.52 -7.51 14.23
C VAL A 8 11.61 -6.98 13.31
N GLU A 9 11.63 -7.45 12.06
CA GLU A 9 12.51 -6.87 11.04
C GLU A 9 11.94 -5.51 10.59
N TYR A 10 12.55 -4.44 11.09
CA TYR A 10 12.38 -3.10 10.55
C TYR A 10 13.31 -2.93 9.35
N SER A 11 12.82 -2.40 8.23
CA SER A 11 13.71 -1.75 7.27
C SER A 11 14.26 -0.48 7.95
N LYS A 12 15.49 -0.56 8.46
CA LYS A 12 16.23 0.61 8.95
C LYS A 12 16.60 1.47 7.75
N LYS A 13 15.83 2.52 7.47
CA LYS A 13 16.31 3.64 6.67
C LYS A 13 15.87 4.96 7.32
N PHE A 14 16.85 5.62 7.96
CA PHE A 14 16.74 7.00 8.42
C PHE A 14 17.57 7.87 7.47
N GLY A 15 16.92 8.82 6.77
CA GLY A 15 17.56 9.79 5.88
C GLY A 15 16.60 10.38 4.85
N CYS A 16 16.80 11.66 4.49
CA CYS A 16 16.10 12.36 3.39
C CYS A 16 16.52 11.83 2.00
N GLU A 17 16.36 10.53 1.76
CA GLU A 17 16.52 9.98 0.41
C GLU A 17 15.18 10.07 -0.32
N VAL A 18 15.16 10.87 -1.38
CA VAL A 18 14.05 10.97 -2.32
C VAL A 18 13.96 9.65 -3.10
N GLY A 19 12.78 9.07 -3.22
CA GLY A 19 12.58 7.82 -3.98
C GLY A 19 12.90 6.55 -3.18
N LEU A 20 12.35 6.43 -1.98
CA LEU A 20 12.45 5.18 -1.22
C LEU A 20 11.57 4.14 -1.88
N ASN A 21 12.16 2.97 -2.14
CA ASN A 21 11.45 1.82 -2.65
C ASN A 21 11.57 0.64 -1.66
N ASP A 22 10.44 0.02 -1.35
CA ASP A 22 10.37 -1.17 -0.50
C ASP A 22 9.61 -2.28 -1.21
N LYS A 23 9.95 -3.53 -0.86
CA LYS A 23 9.31 -4.72 -1.37
C LYS A 23 8.81 -5.56 -0.20
N ILE A 24 7.54 -5.93 -0.24
CA ILE A 24 6.91 -6.83 0.72
C ILE A 24 6.69 -8.15 -0.01
N VAL A 25 7.51 -9.15 0.28
CA VAL A 25 7.34 -10.50 -0.25
C VAL A 25 6.57 -11.33 0.76
N LEU A 26 5.43 -11.87 0.34
CA LEU A 26 4.60 -12.71 1.18
C LEU A 26 5.06 -14.17 1.04
N GLY A 27 5.36 -14.80 2.18
CA GLY A 27 5.77 -16.20 2.22
C GLY A 27 4.57 -17.13 2.19
N GLU A 28 4.84 -18.43 2.16
CA GLU A 28 3.80 -19.46 2.26
C GLU A 28 3.00 -19.27 3.57
N ASP A 29 1.68 -19.27 3.44
CA ASP A 29 0.68 -19.00 4.48
C ASP A 29 0.63 -17.55 5.02
N HIS A 30 1.28 -16.59 4.35
CA HIS A 30 1.17 -15.16 4.71
C HIS A 30 0.29 -14.49 3.69
N TYR A 31 -0.86 -14.01 4.14
CA TYR A 31 -1.71 -13.17 3.32
C TYR A 31 -1.96 -11.85 4.02
N LEU A 32 -2.30 -10.85 3.23
CA LEU A 32 -2.70 -9.55 3.74
C LEU A 32 -4.04 -9.68 4.47
N THR A 33 -4.10 -9.18 5.69
CA THR A 33 -5.30 -9.21 6.54
C THR A 33 -5.92 -7.84 6.69
N SER A 34 -5.12 -6.77 6.63
CA SER A 34 -5.61 -5.40 6.77
C SER A 34 -4.65 -4.38 6.14
N ILE A 35 -5.16 -3.17 5.95
CA ILE A 35 -4.36 -1.98 5.64
C ILE A 35 -4.75 -0.82 6.56
N SER A 36 -3.78 0.05 6.83
CA SER A 36 -4.02 1.34 7.47
C SER A 36 -3.14 2.40 6.87
N GLY A 37 -3.44 3.67 7.10
CA GLY A 37 -2.61 4.74 6.58
C GLY A 37 -3.10 6.10 7.00
N THR A 38 -2.62 7.11 6.28
CA THR A 38 -3.10 8.48 6.37
C THR A 38 -3.28 9.02 4.96
N PHE A 39 -4.21 9.95 4.80
CA PHE A 39 -4.37 10.74 3.58
C PHE A 39 -4.56 12.21 3.94
N GLY A 40 -4.07 13.09 3.07
CA GLY A 40 -4.08 14.52 3.37
C GLY A 40 -3.53 15.35 2.22
N LYS A 41 -3.46 16.66 2.47
CA LYS A 41 -2.88 17.61 1.53
C LYS A 41 -1.38 17.33 1.36
N ARG A 42 -0.91 17.18 0.11
CA ARG A 42 0.49 16.83 -0.18
C ARG A 42 1.51 17.86 0.30
N TRP A 43 1.21 19.15 0.22
CA TRP A 43 2.17 20.22 0.54
C TRP A 43 1.54 21.32 1.39
N ASN A 44 0.54 22.04 0.88
CA ASN A 44 -0.20 23.03 1.67
C ASN A 44 -1.72 22.97 1.40
N LEU A 45 -2.48 23.93 1.93
CA LEU A 45 -3.94 23.98 1.83
C LEU A 45 -4.48 23.91 0.38
N PHE A 46 -3.69 24.32 -0.61
CA PHE A 46 -4.05 24.29 -2.03
C PHE A 46 -3.64 22.99 -2.74
N GLY A 47 -2.90 22.11 -2.08
CA GLY A 47 -2.44 20.85 -2.67
C GLY A 47 -3.56 19.83 -2.91
N PRO A 48 -3.33 18.83 -3.76
CA PRO A 48 -4.22 17.69 -3.88
C PRO A 48 -4.22 16.89 -2.58
N VAL A 49 -5.34 16.20 -2.33
CA VAL A 49 -5.41 15.20 -1.27
C VAL A 49 -4.85 13.90 -1.84
N VAL A 50 -3.85 13.31 -1.19
CA VAL A 50 -3.16 12.10 -1.62
C VAL A 50 -3.04 11.12 -0.46
N VAL A 51 -2.72 9.85 -0.75
CA VAL A 51 -2.31 8.90 0.27
C VAL A 51 -0.90 9.27 0.73
N THR A 52 -0.77 9.64 1.99
CA THR A 52 0.48 10.17 2.57
C THR A 52 1.28 9.07 3.26
N SER A 53 0.62 8.05 3.81
CA SER A 53 1.30 6.87 4.35
C SER A 53 0.51 5.57 4.22
N LEU A 54 1.19 4.43 4.16
CA LEU A 54 0.60 3.10 4.18
C LEU A 54 1.27 2.14 5.18
N CYS A 55 0.46 1.31 5.81
CA CYS A 55 0.88 0.08 6.48
C CYS A 55 0.08 -1.10 5.94
N PHE A 56 0.75 -2.23 5.77
CA PHE A 56 0.14 -3.51 5.43
C PHE A 56 0.28 -4.46 6.61
N TYR A 57 -0.79 -5.17 6.92
CA TYR A 57 -0.82 -6.18 7.98
C TYR A 57 -0.97 -7.54 7.33
N THR A 58 -0.18 -8.50 7.79
CA THR A 58 -0.31 -9.91 7.41
C THR A 58 -0.67 -10.75 8.61
N THR A 59 -0.92 -12.04 8.38
CA THR A 59 -1.04 -13.03 9.46
C THR A 59 0.20 -13.13 10.35
N ARG A 60 1.37 -12.64 9.90
CA ARG A 60 2.62 -12.72 10.66
C ARG A 60 3.10 -11.42 11.26
N THR A 61 2.99 -10.32 10.51
CA THR A 61 3.64 -9.07 10.91
C THR A 61 2.98 -7.85 10.28
N LYS A 62 3.49 -6.68 10.66
CA LYS A 62 3.13 -5.39 10.10
C LYS A 62 4.29 -4.82 9.29
N TYR A 63 3.99 -4.30 8.11
CA TYR A 63 4.90 -3.58 7.24
C TYR A 63 4.54 -2.09 7.21
N GLY A 64 5.55 -1.21 7.23
CA GLY A 64 5.40 0.25 7.25
C GLY A 64 5.44 0.88 8.66
N PRO A 65 5.12 2.17 8.80
CA PRO A 65 4.56 3.05 7.77
C PRO A 65 5.54 3.37 6.66
N TYR A 66 5.09 3.18 5.43
CA TYR A 66 5.73 3.75 4.23
C TYR A 66 5.15 5.14 4.01
N GLY A 67 5.97 6.09 3.59
CA GLY A 67 5.58 7.51 3.45
C GLY A 67 5.57 8.27 4.78
N CYS A 68 4.84 9.39 4.80
CA CYS A 68 4.80 10.31 5.93
C CYS A 68 3.41 10.34 6.55
N LYS A 69 3.33 10.07 7.86
CA LYS A 69 2.04 9.98 8.59
C LYS A 69 1.44 11.36 8.86
N THR A 70 0.86 11.99 7.84
CA THR A 70 0.24 13.32 7.91
C THR A 70 -1.19 13.31 7.37
N GLY A 71 -2.07 14.11 7.98
CA GLY A 71 -3.46 14.20 7.58
C GLY A 71 -4.39 13.27 8.38
N THR A 72 -5.42 12.75 7.72
CA THR A 72 -6.50 11.97 8.33
C THR A 72 -6.15 10.48 8.31
N PRO A 73 -6.16 9.78 9.45
CA PRO A 73 -5.90 8.35 9.49
C PRO A 73 -7.06 7.55 8.91
N PHE A 74 -6.74 6.41 8.32
CA PHE A 74 -7.69 5.36 7.97
C PHE A 74 -7.15 3.99 8.38
N SER A 75 -8.05 3.07 8.63
CA SER A 75 -7.74 1.67 8.91
C SER A 75 -8.93 0.81 8.52
N LEU A 76 -8.66 -0.37 7.98
CA LEU A 76 -9.68 -1.39 7.78
C LEU A 76 -9.94 -2.12 9.12
N PRO A 77 -11.14 -1.97 9.74
CA PRO A 77 -11.48 -2.70 10.96
C PRO A 77 -11.88 -4.12 10.59
N MET A 78 -10.96 -5.08 10.64
CA MET A 78 -11.35 -6.47 10.44
C MET A 78 -10.53 -7.42 11.30
N GLU A 79 -11.23 -8.37 11.93
CA GLU A 79 -10.62 -9.42 12.76
C GLU A 79 -10.44 -10.74 12.01
N ASP A 80 -11.24 -11.04 10.96
CA ASP A 80 -11.16 -12.31 10.22
C ASP A 80 -11.41 -12.17 8.70
N GLY A 81 -10.34 -12.17 7.91
CA GLY A 81 -10.37 -12.33 6.46
C GLY A 81 -9.09 -11.89 5.76
N GLY A 82 -9.08 -12.01 4.43
CA GLY A 82 -7.91 -11.75 3.59
C GLY A 82 -8.21 -10.75 2.49
N ILE A 83 -7.22 -9.91 2.20
CA ILE A 83 -7.23 -9.00 1.06
C ILE A 83 -6.80 -9.78 -0.18
N VAL A 84 -7.62 -9.71 -1.22
CA VAL A 84 -7.49 -10.48 -2.47
C VAL A 84 -7.36 -9.60 -3.71
N GLY A 85 -7.36 -8.28 -3.52
CA GLY A 85 -7.30 -7.33 -4.61
C GLY A 85 -7.23 -5.91 -4.09
N LEU A 86 -6.74 -5.01 -4.93
CA LEU A 86 -6.64 -3.60 -4.62
C LEU A 86 -7.26 -2.78 -5.75
N HIS A 87 -7.80 -1.63 -5.38
CA HIS A 87 -8.34 -0.64 -6.32
C HIS A 87 -8.03 0.77 -5.81
N GLY A 88 -8.22 1.79 -6.62
CA GLY A 88 -7.94 3.15 -6.18
C GLY A 88 -7.91 4.18 -7.29
N ARG A 89 -7.18 5.26 -7.03
CA ARG A 89 -6.93 6.32 -8.00
C ARG A 89 -5.46 6.72 -7.97
N ALA A 90 -4.88 6.92 -9.14
CA ALA A 90 -3.48 7.32 -9.26
C ALA A 90 -3.25 8.16 -10.53
N ASP A 91 -2.22 8.97 -10.49
CA ASP A 91 -1.68 9.72 -11.63
C ASP A 91 -0.14 9.72 -11.56
N ASP A 92 0.48 10.41 -12.50
CA ASP A 92 1.94 10.50 -12.59
C ASP A 92 2.57 11.21 -11.38
N GLU A 93 1.78 11.94 -10.57
CA GLU A 93 2.28 12.56 -9.34
C GLU A 93 2.22 11.61 -8.15
N GLY A 94 1.27 10.69 -8.10
CA GLY A 94 1.27 9.63 -7.10
C GLY A 94 -0.04 8.90 -6.88
N LEU A 95 -0.09 8.18 -5.76
CA LEU A 95 -1.27 7.46 -5.31
C LEU A 95 -2.26 8.43 -4.63
N GLN A 96 -3.38 8.64 -5.28
CA GLN A 96 -4.40 9.61 -4.85
C GLN A 96 -5.33 8.99 -3.82
N SER A 97 -5.80 7.77 -4.06
CA SER A 97 -6.60 7.00 -3.10
C SER A 97 -6.43 5.49 -3.29
N ILE A 98 -6.74 4.73 -2.24
CA ILE A 98 -6.56 3.27 -2.20
C ILE A 98 -7.72 2.59 -1.47
N GLY A 99 -8.22 1.51 -2.02
CA GLY A 99 -9.19 0.60 -1.44
C GLY A 99 -8.78 -0.85 -1.69
N VAL A 100 -9.52 -1.77 -1.10
CA VAL A 100 -9.18 -3.20 -1.11
C VAL A 100 -10.41 -4.07 -1.33
N TYR A 101 -10.20 -5.25 -1.92
CA TYR A 101 -11.16 -6.33 -1.96
C TYR A 101 -10.88 -7.33 -0.85
N VAL A 102 -11.91 -7.70 -0.09
CA VAL A 102 -11.76 -8.55 1.09
C VAL A 102 -12.72 -9.72 1.08
N VAL A 103 -12.21 -10.91 1.40
CA VAL A 103 -13.00 -12.14 1.59
C VAL A 103 -12.83 -12.67 3.01
N PRO A 104 -13.89 -13.23 3.64
CA PRO A 104 -13.78 -13.84 4.96
C PRO A 104 -12.82 -15.04 4.98
N THR A 105 -12.16 -15.31 6.11
CA THR A 105 -11.12 -16.36 6.25
C THR A 105 -11.62 -17.74 5.82
N GLY A 106 -12.90 -18.07 6.07
CA GLY A 106 -13.49 -19.34 5.66
C GLY A 106 -13.54 -19.59 4.14
N PHE A 107 -13.23 -18.58 3.33
CA PHE A 107 -13.15 -18.67 1.87
C PHE A 107 -11.71 -18.60 1.35
N LEU A 108 -10.72 -18.36 2.22
CA LEU A 108 -9.32 -18.40 1.84
C LEU A 108 -8.89 -19.87 1.73
N SER A 109 -8.62 -20.31 0.51
CA SER A 109 -8.07 -21.64 0.26
C SER A 109 -6.57 -21.61 0.49
N THR A 110 -6.11 -21.91 1.71
CA THR A 110 -4.70 -22.20 1.94
C THR A 110 -4.37 -23.57 1.35
N SER A 111 -4.05 -23.64 0.07
CA SER A 111 -3.64 -24.90 -0.55
C SER A 111 -2.14 -24.89 -0.83
N ARG A 112 -1.35 -25.55 0.01
CA ARG A 112 -0.20 -26.31 -0.51
C ARG A 112 0.22 -27.54 0.29
N SER A 113 -0.67 -28.11 1.12
CA SER A 113 -0.48 -29.44 1.70
C SER A 113 -1.83 -30.15 1.82
N GLU A 114 -1.96 -31.28 1.13
CA GLU A 114 -3.08 -32.25 1.19
C GLU A 114 -4.41 -31.91 0.45
N CYS A 115 -4.35 -31.69 -0.87
CA CYS A 115 -5.47 -32.11 -1.72
C CYS A 115 -5.41 -33.63 -1.95
N ARG A 116 -5.90 -34.38 -0.96
CA ARG A 116 -6.43 -35.72 -1.17
C ARG A 116 -7.70 -35.92 -0.36
N MET A 117 -8.67 -35.05 -0.60
CA MET A 117 -10.08 -35.31 -0.29
C MET A 117 -10.92 -34.96 -1.52
N GLN A 118 -11.82 -35.89 -1.80
CA GLN A 118 -12.44 -36.13 -3.10
C GLN A 118 -13.45 -35.05 -3.50
N HIS A 119 -13.60 -34.93 -4.83
CA HIS A 119 -14.80 -34.52 -5.55
C HIS A 119 -16.08 -34.47 -4.70
N LYS A 120 -16.48 -33.26 -4.29
CA LYS A 120 -17.85 -32.72 -4.19
C LYS A 120 -17.82 -31.47 -3.30
N VAL A 121 -17.27 -30.38 -3.82
CA VAL A 121 -17.68 -29.05 -3.34
C VAL A 121 -18.35 -28.40 -4.54
N ASP A 122 -19.63 -28.18 -4.36
CA ASP A 122 -20.57 -27.67 -5.34
C ASP A 122 -20.00 -26.43 -6.03
N LYS A 123 -20.18 -26.36 -7.36
CA LYS A 123 -19.80 -25.22 -8.21
C LYS A 123 -20.66 -23.96 -7.93
N SER A 124 -21.31 -23.93 -6.76
CA SER A 124 -22.17 -22.86 -6.23
C SER A 124 -21.44 -21.90 -5.28
N MET A 125 -20.14 -22.12 -4.99
CA MET A 125 -19.29 -21.23 -4.19
C MET A 125 -18.61 -20.09 -4.99
N ILE A 126 -19.30 -19.45 -5.95
CA ILE A 126 -18.87 -18.16 -6.51
C ILE A 126 -20.05 -17.20 -6.55
N MET A 127 -20.48 -16.74 -5.37
CA MET A 127 -21.37 -15.57 -5.22
C MET A 127 -20.95 -14.67 -4.04
N VAL A 128 -19.78 -14.89 -3.43
CA VAL A 128 -19.24 -13.93 -2.45
C VAL A 128 -18.64 -12.79 -3.24
N VAL A 129 -19.44 -11.76 -3.51
CA VAL A 129 -18.91 -10.46 -3.96
C VAL A 129 -18.01 -9.97 -2.84
N PRO A 130 -16.69 -9.80 -3.06
CA PRO A 130 -15.79 -9.37 -2.01
C PRO A 130 -16.23 -7.99 -1.49
N ARG A 131 -16.01 -7.75 -0.21
CA ARG A 131 -16.29 -6.42 0.35
C ARG A 131 -15.26 -5.44 -0.21
N GLU A 132 -15.72 -4.23 -0.56
CA GLU A 132 -14.90 -3.15 -1.12
C GLU A 132 -14.71 -1.97 -0.14
N PRO A 133 -13.88 -2.09 0.91
CA PRO A 133 -13.51 -0.95 1.74
C PRO A 133 -12.73 0.14 0.99
N GLY A 134 -13.12 1.39 1.19
CA GLY A 134 -12.47 2.56 0.60
C GLY A 134 -13.11 2.99 -0.74
N PRO A 135 -12.37 3.66 -1.63
CA PRO A 135 -10.98 4.04 -1.48
C PRO A 135 -10.81 5.22 -0.50
N TRP A 136 -9.75 5.18 0.32
CA TRP A 136 -9.34 6.27 1.20
C TRP A 136 -8.32 7.14 0.50
N GLY A 137 -8.54 8.45 0.47
CA GLY A 137 -7.65 9.41 -0.17
C GLY A 137 -8.39 10.53 -0.90
N GLY A 138 -7.75 11.12 -1.89
CA GLY A 138 -8.31 12.17 -2.73
C GLY A 138 -9.02 11.66 -3.98
N LEU A 139 -9.72 12.60 -4.63
CA LEU A 139 -10.51 12.36 -5.84
C LEU A 139 -9.70 12.55 -7.15
N GLY A 140 -8.41 12.85 -7.05
CA GLY A 140 -7.51 13.07 -8.19
C GLY A 140 -7.22 11.81 -9.00
N GLY A 141 -6.44 11.98 -10.06
CA GLY A 141 -5.94 10.91 -10.92
C GLY A 141 -6.97 10.10 -11.69
N LYS A 142 -6.52 9.03 -12.34
CA LYS A 142 -7.36 8.05 -13.03
C LYS A 142 -7.72 6.92 -12.06
N GLN A 143 -8.96 6.45 -12.13
CA GLN A 143 -9.38 5.26 -11.40
C GLN A 143 -8.70 4.01 -11.97
N TRP A 144 -8.29 3.11 -11.07
CA TRP A 144 -7.79 1.79 -11.39
C TRP A 144 -8.44 0.77 -10.46
N ASP A 145 -8.54 -0.46 -10.96
CA ASP A 145 -9.11 -1.61 -10.28
C ASP A 145 -8.41 -2.84 -10.86
N ASP A 146 -7.62 -3.54 -10.03
CA ASP A 146 -6.93 -4.75 -10.47
C ASP A 146 -7.88 -5.95 -10.53
N GLY A 147 -9.03 -5.88 -9.85
CA GLY A 147 -9.95 -6.97 -9.63
C GLY A 147 -9.54 -7.87 -8.45
N VAL A 148 -10.02 -9.11 -8.50
CA VAL A 148 -9.94 -10.08 -7.39
C VAL A 148 -9.13 -11.28 -7.83
N PHE A 149 -8.13 -11.64 -7.03
CA PHE A 149 -7.19 -12.71 -7.32
C PHE A 149 -7.17 -13.76 -6.19
N PRO A 150 -6.84 -15.03 -6.51
CA PRO A 150 -6.63 -16.07 -5.51
C PRO A 150 -5.61 -15.68 -4.43
N GLU A 151 -4.50 -15.04 -4.81
CA GLU A 151 -3.41 -14.74 -3.88
C GLU A 151 -2.62 -13.49 -4.31
N ILE A 152 -2.10 -12.78 -3.31
CA ILE A 152 -1.13 -11.68 -3.46
C ILE A 152 0.22 -12.23 -3.01
N HIS A 153 1.24 -12.14 -3.87
CA HIS A 153 2.59 -12.64 -3.58
C HIS A 153 3.55 -11.55 -3.16
N GLU A 154 3.45 -10.37 -3.76
CA GLU A 154 4.45 -9.32 -3.56
C GLU A 154 3.86 -7.92 -3.77
N LEU A 155 4.29 -6.95 -2.96
CA LEU A 155 3.94 -5.54 -3.12
C LEU A 155 5.22 -4.71 -3.24
N HIS A 156 5.30 -3.88 -4.27
CA HIS A 156 6.36 -2.88 -4.45
C HIS A 156 5.78 -1.51 -4.17
N LEU A 157 6.40 -0.79 -3.24
CA LEU A 157 6.03 0.57 -2.87
C LEU A 157 7.16 1.52 -3.23
N GLU A 158 6.81 2.64 -3.84
CA GLU A 158 7.69 3.80 -3.95
C GLU A 158 7.04 4.97 -3.22
N TYR A 159 7.80 5.64 -2.36
CA TYR A 159 7.28 6.69 -1.50
C TYR A 159 8.33 7.76 -1.20
N GLY A 160 7.84 8.90 -0.72
CA GLY A 160 8.66 10.02 -0.29
C GLY A 160 8.19 10.60 1.05
N ASP A 161 8.67 11.80 1.34
CA ASP A 161 8.37 12.57 2.55
C ASP A 161 6.94 13.16 2.60
N SER A 162 6.23 13.13 1.48
CA SER A 162 4.95 13.83 1.32
C SER A 162 3.82 12.98 0.73
N ALA A 163 4.14 11.84 0.11
CA ALA A 163 3.16 10.97 -0.55
C ALA A 163 3.67 9.55 -0.79
N ILE A 164 2.75 8.63 -1.03
CA ILE A 164 3.00 7.39 -1.76
C ILE A 164 3.05 7.72 -3.26
N HIS A 165 4.18 7.44 -3.91
CA HIS A 165 4.39 7.74 -5.33
C HIS A 165 3.83 6.65 -6.23
N SER A 166 4.10 5.38 -5.91
CA SER A 166 3.52 4.28 -6.67
C SER A 166 3.35 3.01 -5.84
N LEU A 167 2.43 2.18 -6.31
CA LEU A 167 2.17 0.84 -5.81
C LEU A 167 2.07 -0.12 -6.99
N GLN A 168 2.73 -1.26 -6.91
CA GLN A 168 2.61 -2.34 -7.88
C GLN A 168 2.51 -3.67 -7.16
N ILE A 169 1.64 -4.56 -7.62
CA ILE A 169 1.31 -5.81 -6.91
C ILE A 169 1.52 -7.01 -7.83
N MET A 170 2.15 -8.05 -7.32
CA MET A 170 2.22 -9.35 -7.98
C MET A 170 1.09 -10.23 -7.44
N TYR A 171 0.23 -10.67 -8.35
CA TYR A 171 -0.87 -11.58 -8.05
C TYR A 171 -0.59 -12.98 -8.59
N GLU A 172 -1.26 -13.98 -8.02
CA GLU A 172 -1.45 -15.27 -8.67
C GLU A 172 -2.74 -15.25 -9.51
N THR A 173 -2.66 -15.73 -10.75
CA THR A 173 -3.81 -15.90 -11.63
C THR A 173 -4.51 -17.24 -11.35
N LYS A 174 -5.72 -17.42 -11.89
CA LYS A 174 -6.47 -18.69 -11.72
C LYS A 174 -5.77 -19.90 -12.33
N GLU A 175 -4.85 -19.67 -13.26
CA GLU A 175 -4.02 -20.69 -13.89
C GLU A 175 -2.77 -21.04 -13.05
N GLY A 176 -2.60 -20.43 -11.87
CA GLY A 176 -1.45 -20.63 -10.99
C GLY A 176 -0.18 -19.90 -11.45
N LYS A 177 -0.30 -18.93 -12.36
CA LYS A 177 0.83 -18.11 -12.83
C LYS A 177 0.93 -16.84 -11.99
N ARG A 178 2.15 -16.35 -11.76
CA ARG A 178 2.37 -15.02 -11.19
C ARG A 178 2.41 -13.95 -12.27
N ASP A 179 1.66 -12.87 -12.07
CA ASP A 179 1.65 -11.72 -12.97
C ASP A 179 1.62 -10.40 -12.21
N TRP A 180 2.27 -9.40 -12.80
CA TRP A 180 2.32 -8.05 -12.23
C TRP A 180 1.11 -7.23 -12.64
N SER A 181 0.53 -6.50 -11.68
CA SER A 181 -0.38 -5.40 -11.96
C SER A 181 0.32 -4.31 -12.78
N HIS A 182 -0.48 -3.41 -13.36
CA HIS A 182 0.06 -2.12 -13.74
C HIS A 182 0.63 -1.40 -12.50
N ARG A 183 1.63 -0.56 -12.72
CA ARG A 183 2.09 0.36 -11.69
C ARG A 183 1.03 1.45 -11.51
N HIS A 184 0.55 1.60 -10.28
CA HIS A 184 -0.45 2.59 -9.91
C HIS A 184 0.25 3.80 -9.29
N GLY A 185 0.46 4.82 -10.10
CA GLY A 185 1.18 6.04 -9.74
C GLY A 185 2.37 6.30 -10.65
N GLY A 186 3.03 7.42 -10.42
CA GLY A 186 4.18 7.85 -11.22
C GLY A 186 5.46 7.06 -10.97
N PRO A 187 6.53 7.32 -11.74
CA PRO A 187 7.83 6.67 -11.59
C PRO A 187 8.56 7.01 -10.27
N GLY A 188 7.99 7.87 -9.41
CA GLY A 188 8.63 8.32 -8.19
C GLY A 188 9.83 9.22 -8.47
N GLY A 189 9.62 10.54 -8.41
CA GLY A 189 10.70 11.53 -8.45
C GLY A 189 11.36 11.73 -9.81
N THR A 190 10.73 12.55 -10.67
CA THR A 190 11.39 13.65 -11.42
C THR A 190 10.33 14.60 -11.98
N GLU A 191 9.87 15.54 -11.16
CA GLU A 191 9.74 16.93 -11.61
C GLU A 191 10.18 17.82 -10.45
N LEU A 192 11.50 17.95 -10.31
CA LEU A 192 12.08 19.12 -9.67
C LEU A 192 11.47 20.34 -10.35
N ILE A 193 10.60 21.03 -9.63
CA ILE A 193 10.53 22.48 -9.57
C ILE A 193 11.02 23.11 -10.89
N ARG A 194 10.15 23.17 -11.90
CA ARG A 194 10.20 24.33 -12.78
C ARG A 194 9.89 25.51 -11.87
N SER A 195 10.96 26.11 -11.36
CA SER A 195 10.99 27.34 -10.62
C SER A 195 10.14 28.39 -11.34
N SER A 196 8.88 28.47 -10.95
CA SER A 196 8.21 29.76 -10.89
C SER A 196 8.99 30.52 -9.82
N GLY A 197 9.88 31.39 -10.30
CA GLY A 197 10.82 32.10 -9.46
C GLY A 197 10.08 32.93 -8.41
N LEU A 198 10.60 32.94 -7.19
CA LEU A 198 10.83 34.13 -6.37
C LEU A 198 11.37 33.73 -4.99
N TYR A 199 12.41 34.46 -4.59
CA TYR A 199 12.94 34.65 -3.25
C TYR A 199 13.73 33.51 -2.57
N VAL A 200 15.06 33.61 -2.68
CA VAL A 200 15.95 33.63 -1.51
C VAL A 200 17.19 34.47 -1.84
N GLU A 201 17.11 35.80 -1.67
CA GLU A 201 18.30 36.52 -1.21
C GLU A 201 18.36 36.31 0.31
N ALA A 202 19.31 35.51 0.75
CA ALA A 202 19.66 35.43 2.15
C ALA A 202 20.30 36.77 2.57
N ILE A 203 19.49 37.67 3.15
CA ILE A 203 20.01 38.82 3.88
C ILE A 203 20.58 38.26 5.19
N GLY A 204 21.90 38.30 5.31
CA GLY A 204 22.59 38.01 6.55
C GLY A 204 22.20 39.03 7.61
N VAL A 205 21.49 38.58 8.65
CA VAL A 205 21.25 39.40 9.83
C VAL A 205 22.45 39.22 10.76
N HIS A 206 23.35 40.19 10.77
CA HIS A 206 24.37 40.32 11.80
C HIS A 206 23.71 40.90 13.05
N MET A 207 23.59 40.09 14.10
CA MET A 207 23.26 40.57 15.44
C MET A 207 24.58 40.97 16.12
N GLU A 208 24.78 42.28 16.35
CA GLU A 208 25.72 42.76 17.37
C GLU A 208 25.08 42.56 18.74
N TYR A 209 25.80 41.92 19.66
CA TYR A 209 25.47 41.96 21.08
C TYR A 209 26.19 43.15 21.70
N LEU A 210 25.43 44.00 22.39
CA LEU A 210 25.94 45.06 23.29
C LEU A 210 26.78 44.49 24.43
#